data_AF-A0A016SFV2-F1
#
_entry.id   AF-A0A016SFV2-F1
#
_cell.length_a   1.000
_cell.length_b   1.000
_cell.length_c   1.000
_cell.angle_alpha   90.00
_cell.angle_beta   90.00
_cell.angle_gamma   90.00
#
_symmetry.space_group_name_H-M   'P 1'
#
loop_
_entity.id
_entity.type
_entity.pdbx_description
1 polymer ?
#
loop_
_entity_poly.entity_id
_entity_poly.type
_entity_poly.pdbx_seq_one_letter_code
_entity_poly.pdbx_strand_id
1 'polypeptide(L)'
;MVGAEALPPSLWTGVKICNKANFEREKDTVVRSYLNIEGSYRREMYVPRLLVCGILITCTLLWFYRSSRNDITPAIVTDYLADDIVEKSTTDKDPFDTCVLPNYDPWDEHVIPYVDQNYNPLKGCNHNFKPMTALKRGIVTVNAKDVSCVGRCLTRSTDLYNNRGQWLDVTKTKFFCDVVETLCTDANGKDVYQMVHAQIIEKKEPESHKNKTKQKNQGYYNIYVILLDSISATQGTRHLPQTLQFFEKSMEAVSFPHINKIGLNSRPNGVALWFGKSMEKVHRKLFGLPDIEPDWTFIEFCRRFVDNETFLMKEFSESGYKTLLAEDWMLGTLNYPNCRGFKKQPTDHYMRPFQIALELNATNLLTATYNYTNCIEQHQDILGYLQDFVNSYKGIPKFGWIWLSLLSHNHESGIFHADHDFQHFLLRNKKKSPHCFVVHEINAIQSPRSCCG
;
A
#
# COMPACT_ATOMS: atom_id res chain seq x y z
N MET A 1 49.68 -3.65 22.40
CA MET A 1 49.87 -2.20 22.26
C MET A 1 49.99 -1.89 20.77
N VAL A 2 49.20 -0.93 20.30
CA VAL A 2 49.19 -0.27 18.96
C VAL A 2 48.79 -1.18 17.79
N GLY A 3 47.89 -0.81 16.87
CA GLY A 3 47.20 0.46 16.66
C GLY A 3 45.97 0.27 15.77
N ALA A 4 44.97 1.11 16.02
CA ALA A 4 43.76 1.25 15.22
C ALA A 4 44.06 2.12 14.00
N GLU A 5 43.61 1.68 12.83
CA GLU A 5 43.37 2.56 11.68
C GLU A 5 41.87 2.59 11.42
N ALA A 6 41.33 3.80 11.48
CA ALA A 6 39.93 4.12 11.29
C ALA A 6 39.56 4.08 9.80
N LEU A 7 38.41 3.47 9.50
CA LEU A 7 37.70 3.61 8.22
C LEU A 7 36.32 4.24 8.48
N PRO A 8 35.78 5.03 7.53
CA PRO A 8 34.83 6.11 7.81
C PRO A 8 33.40 5.62 8.15
N PRO A 9 32.66 6.36 9.00
CA PRO A 9 31.28 6.05 9.35
C PRO A 9 30.32 6.65 8.33
N SER A 10 29.98 5.89 7.29
CA SER A 10 28.87 6.23 6.40
C SER A 10 28.26 4.98 5.79
N LEU A 11 27.58 4.13 6.60
CA LEU A 11 26.75 3.01 6.10
C LEU A 11 26.06 2.19 7.22
N TRP A 12 25.46 2.80 8.24
CA TRP A 12 24.65 2.02 9.20
C TRP A 12 23.46 2.81 9.76
N THR A 13 22.34 2.76 9.05
CA THR A 13 20.97 2.78 9.61
C THR A 13 20.08 1.94 8.68
N GLY A 14 20.41 0.65 8.58
CA GLY A 14 19.62 -0.34 7.87
C GLY A 14 18.94 -1.27 8.87
N VAL A 15 17.62 -1.28 8.85
CA VAL A 15 16.70 -2.06 9.70
C VAL A 15 17.21 -3.49 9.94
N LYS A 16 17.68 -3.78 11.16
CA LYS A 16 17.84 -5.13 11.69
C LYS A 16 16.68 -5.44 12.63
N ILE A 17 15.54 -5.85 12.08
CA ILE A 17 14.47 -6.46 12.89
C ILE A 17 14.34 -7.91 12.46
N CYS A 18 15.15 -8.75 13.08
CA CYS A 18 14.92 -10.19 13.23
C CYS A 18 15.62 -10.61 14.53
N ASN A 19 14.80 -11.03 15.51
CA ASN A 19 15.15 -11.51 16.86
C ASN A 19 15.30 -10.44 17.96
N LYS A 20 14.58 -10.69 19.07
CA LYS A 20 14.48 -9.92 20.33
C LYS A 20 15.83 -9.57 20.96
N ALA A 21 16.87 -10.37 20.72
CA ALA A 21 18.20 -10.22 21.34
C ALA A 21 19.03 -9.02 20.84
N ASN A 22 18.70 -8.43 19.67
CA ASN A 22 19.49 -7.33 19.11
C ASN A 22 18.96 -5.93 19.47
N PHE A 23 17.73 -5.84 19.99
CA PHE A 23 17.05 -4.55 20.24
C PHE A 23 17.56 -3.80 21.48
N GLU A 24 18.07 -4.49 22.51
CA GLU A 24 18.53 -3.83 23.73
C GLU A 24 19.82 -3.00 23.56
N ARG A 25 20.46 -3.05 22.38
CA ARG A 25 21.77 -2.42 22.14
C ARG A 25 21.72 -1.04 21.47
N GLU A 26 20.58 -0.59 20.95
CA GLU A 26 20.46 0.64 20.14
C GLU A 26 19.74 1.81 20.85
N LYS A 27 19.52 1.73 22.17
CA LYS A 27 18.86 2.81 22.93
C LYS A 27 19.68 4.09 23.09
N ASP A 28 20.99 4.02 22.91
CA ASP A 28 21.88 5.15 23.11
C ASP A 28 22.49 5.57 21.78
N THR A 29 22.02 6.70 21.21
CA THR A 29 22.73 7.69 20.36
C THR A 29 21.78 8.21 19.28
N VAL A 30 21.43 9.50 19.31
CA VAL A 30 21.45 10.47 18.18
C VAL A 30 20.77 11.78 18.63
N VAL A 31 21.55 12.86 18.78
CA VAL A 31 21.08 14.27 18.77
C VAL A 31 22.19 15.17 18.16
N ARG A 32 21.76 16.15 17.34
CA ARG A 32 22.44 17.38 16.81
C ARG A 32 23.39 17.19 15.59
N SER A 33 23.45 18.09 14.59
CA SER A 33 22.97 19.48 14.45
C SER A 33 23.13 20.06 13.01
N TYR A 34 22.12 20.81 12.57
CA TYR A 34 22.05 22.16 11.92
C TYR A 34 22.95 22.66 10.75
N LEU A 35 22.25 23.02 9.66
CA LEU A 35 22.11 24.28 8.86
C LEU A 35 23.28 25.26 8.56
N ASN A 36 23.31 25.72 7.30
CA ASN A 36 23.16 27.12 6.77
C ASN A 36 23.40 27.10 5.22
N ILE A 37 22.87 27.93 4.30
CA ILE A 37 22.74 29.41 4.17
C ILE A 37 21.65 29.76 3.10
N GLU A 38 21.05 30.95 3.24
CA GLU A 38 19.98 31.63 2.45
C GLU A 38 20.37 32.23 1.07
N GLY A 39 19.36 32.70 0.29
CA GLY A 39 19.55 33.91 -0.55
C GLY A 39 18.64 34.17 -1.78
N SER A 40 17.44 34.75 -1.57
CA SER A 40 16.72 35.83 -2.31
C SER A 40 16.74 36.00 -3.85
N TYR A 41 15.56 36.24 -4.47
CA TYR A 41 15.26 37.47 -5.29
C TYR A 41 13.74 37.68 -5.56
N ARG A 42 13.36 38.94 -5.86
CA ARG A 42 12.00 39.54 -5.78
C ARG A 42 11.56 40.23 -7.11
N ARG A 43 10.26 40.10 -7.49
CA ARG A 43 9.36 40.96 -8.35
C ARG A 43 9.78 41.27 -9.82
N GLU A 44 8.95 41.56 -10.82
CA GLU A 44 7.67 42.32 -11.02
C GLU A 44 6.84 41.70 -12.21
N MET A 45 5.51 41.55 -12.15
CA MET A 45 4.38 42.46 -12.51
C MET A 45 4.15 42.71 -14.02
N TYR A 46 3.00 42.27 -14.59
CA TYR A 46 2.25 42.93 -15.68
C TYR A 46 0.81 42.37 -15.80
N VAL A 47 -0.17 43.27 -15.75
CA VAL A 47 -1.64 43.18 -16.02
C VAL A 47 -1.89 44.38 -16.98
N PRO A 48 -2.89 44.50 -17.90
CA PRO A 48 -4.30 44.07 -17.76
C PRO A 48 -5.07 43.68 -19.05
N ARG A 49 -6.23 43.03 -18.91
CA ARG A 49 -7.45 43.29 -19.73
C ARG A 49 -8.70 42.82 -18.95
N LEU A 50 -9.34 43.77 -18.26
CA LEU A 50 -10.65 43.64 -17.60
C LEU A 50 -11.57 44.65 -18.28
N LEU A 51 -12.65 44.19 -18.93
CA LEU A 51 -13.88 44.97 -19.16
C LEU A 51 -14.99 44.09 -19.76
N VAL A 52 -15.19 42.88 -19.20
CA VAL A 52 -16.42 42.07 -19.40
C VAL A 52 -16.78 41.27 -18.13
N CYS A 53 -15.83 41.00 -17.21
CA CYS A 53 -16.08 40.21 -15.99
C CYS A 53 -16.76 40.94 -14.82
N GLY A 54 -16.88 42.28 -14.87
CA GLY A 54 -17.41 43.06 -13.73
C GLY A 54 -18.91 42.90 -13.48
N ILE A 55 -19.68 42.49 -14.48
CA ILE A 55 -21.15 42.41 -14.38
C ILE A 55 -21.62 41.01 -13.93
N LEU A 56 -20.81 39.96 -14.16
CA LEU A 56 -21.15 38.58 -13.77
C LEU A 56 -20.82 38.26 -12.30
N ILE A 57 -19.85 38.96 -11.71
CA ILE A 57 -19.43 38.75 -10.31
C ILE A 57 -20.42 39.39 -9.32
N THR A 58 -21.08 40.50 -9.69
CA THR A 58 -22.06 41.16 -8.81
C THR A 58 -23.38 40.41 -8.75
N CYS A 59 -23.83 39.78 -9.84
CA CYS A 59 -25.05 38.96 -9.85
C CYS A 59 -24.90 37.65 -9.07
N THR A 60 -23.71 37.03 -9.09
CA THR A 60 -23.44 35.78 -8.34
C THR A 60 -23.30 36.03 -6.84
N LEU A 61 -22.66 37.14 -6.43
CA LEU A 61 -22.57 37.51 -5.01
C LEU A 61 -23.93 37.88 -4.41
N LEU A 62 -24.82 38.53 -5.17
CA LEU A 62 -26.19 38.81 -4.71
C LEU A 62 -27.07 37.57 -4.63
N TRP A 63 -26.84 36.56 -5.47
CA TRP A 63 -27.55 35.28 -5.40
C TRP A 63 -27.13 34.46 -4.17
N PHE A 64 -25.82 34.40 -3.87
CA PHE A 64 -25.33 33.76 -2.63
C PHE A 64 -25.76 34.52 -1.36
N TYR A 65 -25.76 35.86 -1.38
CA TYR A 65 -26.23 36.67 -0.26
C TYR A 65 -27.73 36.50 0.02
N ARG A 66 -28.55 36.26 -1.02
CA ARG A 66 -30.01 36.06 -0.89
C ARG A 66 -30.39 34.62 -0.57
N SER A 67 -29.60 33.63 -1.00
CA SER A 67 -29.82 32.21 -0.68
C SER A 67 -29.35 31.83 0.74
N SER A 68 -28.53 32.67 1.39
CA SER A 68 -28.04 32.46 2.76
C SER A 68 -28.99 32.95 3.86
N ARG A 69 -30.20 33.43 3.52
CA ARG A 69 -31.07 34.13 4.48
C ARG A 69 -32.37 33.43 4.89
N ASN A 70 -32.63 32.21 4.44
CA ASN A 70 -33.73 31.40 4.98
C ASN A 70 -33.21 30.03 5.40
N ASP A 71 -33.56 29.66 6.64
CA ASP A 71 -33.34 28.39 7.34
C ASP A 71 -31.99 28.20 8.07
N ILE A 72 -31.78 28.97 9.15
CA ILE A 72 -31.12 28.46 10.37
C ILE A 72 -31.85 29.02 11.60
N THR A 73 -32.60 28.18 12.29
CA THR A 73 -33.05 28.38 13.67
C THR A 73 -31.90 28.02 14.63
N PRO A 74 -31.53 28.86 15.62
CA PRO A 74 -30.53 28.51 16.60
C PRO A 74 -31.20 27.72 17.73
N ALA A 75 -31.08 26.38 17.70
CA ALA A 75 -31.34 25.55 18.86
C ALA A 75 -30.05 25.46 19.70
N ILE A 76 -30.01 26.28 20.76
CA ILE A 76 -29.43 26.02 22.08
C ILE A 76 -28.32 24.95 22.12
N VAL A 77 -27.05 25.38 22.13
CA VAL A 77 -25.93 24.65 22.72
C VAL A 77 -25.42 25.51 23.88
N THR A 78 -26.14 25.43 25.00
CA THR A 78 -25.66 25.86 26.31
C THR A 78 -25.55 24.62 27.19
N ASP A 79 -24.48 24.60 27.99
CA ASP A 79 -24.17 23.66 29.06
C ASP A 79 -23.75 22.23 28.69
N TYR A 80 -22.42 22.03 28.52
CA TYR A 80 -21.69 20.85 29.01
C TYR A 80 -20.17 21.12 29.16
N LEU A 81 -19.75 22.35 29.47
CA LEU A 81 -18.33 22.67 29.79
C LEU A 81 -18.15 23.47 31.09
N ALA A 82 -19.15 23.44 31.96
CA ALA A 82 -19.03 24.00 33.31
C ALA A 82 -19.63 22.98 34.28
N ASP A 83 -18.81 22.04 34.74
CA ASP A 83 -18.90 21.53 36.10
C ASP A 83 -17.52 21.00 36.53
N ASP A 84 -17.06 21.57 37.65
CA ASP A 84 -15.99 21.14 38.57
C ASP A 84 -14.53 21.09 38.08
N ILE A 85 -13.94 22.27 37.87
CA ILE A 85 -12.54 22.50 38.28
C ILE A 85 -12.56 23.03 39.72
N VAL A 86 -12.67 22.10 40.67
CA VAL A 86 -12.20 22.35 42.03
C VAL A 86 -10.68 22.22 41.97
N GLU A 87 -9.98 23.35 42.05
CA GLU A 87 -8.54 23.43 42.25
C GLU A 87 -8.15 22.56 43.46
N LYS A 88 -7.57 21.39 43.18
CA LYS A 88 -6.77 20.66 44.14
C LYS A 88 -5.36 20.56 43.60
N SER A 89 -4.53 21.47 44.10
CA SER A 89 -3.07 21.44 44.11
C SER A 89 -2.53 20.01 44.26
N THR A 90 -2.19 19.38 43.14
CA THR A 90 -1.24 18.28 43.05
C THR A 90 -0.30 18.63 41.92
N THR A 91 0.98 18.88 42.24
CA THR A 91 2.10 19.11 41.31
C THR A 91 1.73 18.83 39.85
N ASP A 92 1.34 19.89 39.13
CA ASP A 92 0.84 19.83 37.77
C ASP A 92 2.00 19.37 36.88
N LYS A 93 2.02 18.08 36.56
CA LYS A 93 2.85 17.60 35.45
C LYS A 93 2.21 18.16 34.20
N ASP A 94 2.99 18.85 33.37
CA ASP A 94 2.52 19.25 32.06
C ASP A 94 1.94 17.99 31.38
N PRO A 95 0.74 18.01 30.76
CA PRO A 95 0.28 16.87 29.96
C PRO A 95 1.30 16.41 28.91
N PHE A 96 2.28 17.24 28.56
CA PHE A 96 3.43 16.92 27.72
C PHE A 96 4.66 16.36 28.46
N ASP A 97 4.69 16.35 29.81
CA ASP A 97 5.74 15.73 30.64
C ASP A 97 5.59 14.21 30.74
N THR A 98 4.44 13.66 30.34
CA THR A 98 4.18 12.20 30.34
C THR A 98 3.61 11.74 29.01
N CYS A 99 4.29 10.80 28.35
CA CYS A 99 3.74 10.07 27.21
C CYS A 99 2.84 8.94 27.73
N VAL A 100 1.54 9.19 27.85
CA VAL A 100 0.55 8.16 28.16
C VAL A 100 0.17 7.49 26.85
N LEU A 101 0.62 6.25 26.65
CA LEU A 101 0.22 5.45 25.50
C LEU A 101 -1.20 4.91 25.76
N PRO A 102 -2.22 5.37 25.02
CA PRO A 102 -3.59 4.95 25.25
C PRO A 102 -3.75 3.47 24.88
N ASN A 103 -4.43 2.73 25.74
CA ASN A 103 -4.92 1.41 25.42
C ASN A 103 -6.38 1.53 24.98
N TYR A 104 -6.63 1.40 23.69
CA TYR A 104 -7.97 1.49 23.12
C TYR A 104 -8.67 0.14 23.19
N ASP A 105 -9.91 0.10 23.69
CA ASP A 105 -10.75 -1.08 23.58
C ASP A 105 -11.15 -1.28 22.10
N PRO A 106 -10.75 -2.38 21.44
CA PRO A 106 -11.19 -2.66 20.09
C PRO A 106 -12.70 -2.80 19.98
N TRP A 107 -13.43 -3.08 21.06
CA TRP A 107 -14.88 -3.26 21.08
C TRP A 107 -15.62 -2.14 21.82
N ASP A 108 -15.05 -0.94 21.85
CA ASP A 108 -15.71 0.25 22.42
C ASP A 108 -17.16 0.40 21.91
N GLU A 109 -18.08 0.73 22.81
CA GLU A 109 -19.52 0.81 22.54
C GLU A 109 -19.86 1.77 21.39
N HIS A 110 -19.04 2.79 21.15
CA HIS A 110 -19.22 3.75 20.06
C HIS A 110 -18.85 3.17 18.69
N VAL A 111 -18.05 2.10 18.65
CA VAL A 111 -17.62 1.44 17.41
C VAL A 111 -18.60 0.35 16.99
N ILE A 112 -19.21 -0.35 17.95
CA ILE A 112 -20.13 -1.48 17.71
C ILE A 112 -21.19 -1.20 16.64
N PRO A 113 -21.86 -0.01 16.60
CA PRO A 113 -22.89 0.28 15.59
C PRO A 113 -22.39 0.28 14.14
N TYR A 114 -21.08 0.41 13.92
CA TYR A 114 -20.45 0.50 12.60
C TYR A 114 -19.81 -0.82 12.15
N VAL A 115 -19.85 -1.85 12.99
CA VAL A 115 -19.18 -3.13 12.75
C VAL A 115 -20.21 -4.23 12.49
N ASP A 116 -20.14 -4.83 11.31
CA ASP A 116 -20.87 -6.05 10.95
C ASP A 116 -19.89 -7.22 10.83
N GLN A 117 -19.76 -8.01 11.89
CA GLN A 117 -18.90 -9.20 11.92
C GLN A 117 -19.33 -10.27 10.91
N ASN A 118 -20.57 -10.23 10.43
CA ASN A 118 -21.11 -11.17 9.45
C ASN A 118 -20.99 -10.64 8.01
N TYR A 119 -20.38 -9.46 7.82
CA TYR A 119 -20.15 -8.89 6.51
C TYR A 119 -19.30 -9.85 5.68
N ASN A 120 -19.88 -10.30 4.57
CA ASN A 120 -19.21 -11.16 3.61
C ASN A 120 -19.83 -10.91 2.22
N PRO A 121 -19.15 -10.18 1.33
CA PRO A 121 -19.66 -9.88 -0.01
C PRO A 121 -19.79 -11.15 -0.88
N LEU A 122 -19.11 -12.24 -0.50
CA LEU A 122 -19.16 -13.52 -1.20
C LEU A 122 -20.19 -14.50 -0.63
N LYS A 123 -20.96 -14.14 0.40
CA LYS A 123 -21.90 -15.07 1.06
C LYS A 123 -22.89 -15.75 0.09
N GLY A 124 -23.30 -15.04 -0.96
CA GLY A 124 -24.22 -15.52 -2.00
C GLY A 124 -23.57 -15.86 -3.33
N CYS A 125 -22.24 -16.01 -3.36
CA CYS A 125 -21.52 -16.24 -4.62
C CYS A 125 -21.75 -17.66 -5.17
N ASN A 126 -21.54 -17.82 -6.48
CA ASN A 126 -21.71 -19.07 -7.19
C ASN A 126 -20.48 -19.96 -7.03
N HIS A 127 -20.47 -20.83 -6.01
CA HIS A 127 -19.38 -21.79 -5.79
C HIS A 127 -19.21 -22.84 -6.91
N ASN A 128 -20.22 -22.99 -7.78
CA ASN A 128 -20.14 -23.86 -8.97
C ASN A 128 -19.45 -23.18 -10.14
N PHE A 129 -19.27 -21.85 -10.12
CA PHE A 129 -18.47 -21.17 -11.12
C PHE A 129 -17.03 -21.71 -11.10
N LYS A 130 -16.52 -22.02 -12.29
CA LYS A 130 -15.13 -22.44 -12.50
C LYS A 130 -14.56 -21.63 -13.67
N PRO A 131 -13.39 -20.97 -13.49
CA PRO A 131 -12.73 -20.29 -14.58
C PRO A 131 -12.52 -21.22 -15.79
N MET A 132 -12.89 -20.74 -16.99
CA MET A 132 -12.73 -21.52 -18.22
C MET A 132 -11.25 -21.67 -18.62
N THR A 133 -10.39 -20.77 -18.15
CA THR A 133 -8.95 -20.83 -18.39
C THR A 133 -8.19 -20.84 -17.08
N ALA A 134 -7.01 -21.45 -17.07
CA ALA A 134 -6.07 -21.40 -15.95
C ALA A 134 -4.64 -21.31 -16.47
N LEU A 135 -3.80 -20.50 -15.83
CA LEU A 135 -2.39 -20.32 -16.21
C LEU A 135 -1.45 -21.03 -15.23
N LYS A 136 -0.50 -21.81 -15.75
CA LYS A 136 0.58 -22.39 -14.94
C LYS A 136 1.87 -22.53 -15.73
N ARG A 137 2.95 -21.90 -15.26
CA ARG A 137 4.29 -21.96 -15.88
C ARG A 137 4.29 -21.64 -17.38
N GLY A 138 3.51 -20.64 -17.77
CA GLY A 138 3.36 -20.15 -19.13
C GLY A 138 2.37 -20.93 -19.99
N ILE A 139 1.76 -21.99 -19.48
CA ILE A 139 0.78 -22.80 -20.23
C ILE A 139 -0.62 -22.43 -19.76
N VAL A 140 -1.48 -22.04 -20.70
CA VAL A 140 -2.90 -21.81 -20.43
C VAL A 140 -3.65 -23.11 -20.72
N THR A 141 -4.36 -23.62 -19.71
CA THR A 141 -5.24 -24.79 -19.83
C THR A 141 -6.68 -24.31 -20.00
N VAL A 142 -7.43 -24.93 -20.91
CA VAL A 142 -8.85 -24.65 -21.14
C VAL A 142 -9.69 -25.72 -20.45
N ASN A 143 -10.49 -25.30 -19.47
CA ASN A 143 -11.34 -26.14 -18.62
C ASN A 143 -12.82 -26.06 -19.02
N ALA A 144 -13.11 -25.82 -20.30
CA ALA A 144 -14.46 -25.73 -20.84
C ALA A 144 -14.55 -26.52 -22.15
N LYS A 145 -15.73 -27.09 -22.42
CA LYS A 145 -16.02 -27.81 -23.68
C LYS A 145 -16.53 -26.82 -24.72
N ASP A 146 -16.35 -27.17 -25.99
CA ASP A 146 -16.93 -26.46 -27.15
C ASP A 146 -16.55 -24.96 -27.22
N VAL A 147 -15.37 -24.61 -26.70
CA VAL A 147 -14.78 -23.27 -26.80
C VAL A 147 -13.37 -23.32 -27.36
N SER A 148 -13.01 -22.28 -28.10
CA SER A 148 -11.63 -22.02 -28.54
C SER A 148 -11.12 -20.78 -27.82
N CYS A 149 -9.90 -20.83 -27.28
CA CYS A 149 -9.34 -19.71 -26.53
C CYS A 149 -8.04 -19.21 -27.15
N VAL A 150 -7.87 -17.89 -27.12
CA VAL A 150 -6.62 -17.20 -27.44
C VAL A 150 -6.09 -16.49 -26.21
N GLY A 151 -4.78 -16.30 -26.14
CA GLY A 151 -4.09 -15.60 -25.07
C GLY A 151 -3.09 -14.58 -25.60
N ARG A 152 -2.80 -13.55 -24.81
CA ARG A 152 -1.74 -12.58 -25.11
C ARG A 152 -1.03 -12.13 -23.84
N CYS A 153 0.24 -11.76 -23.98
CA CYS A 153 0.97 -11.11 -22.90
C CYS A 153 0.53 -9.66 -22.73
N LEU A 154 0.35 -9.25 -21.47
CA LEU A 154 0.23 -7.85 -21.08
C LEU A 154 1.52 -7.43 -20.39
N THR A 155 2.18 -6.38 -20.92
CA THR A 155 3.39 -5.83 -20.33
C THR A 155 3.22 -4.34 -20.06
N ARG A 156 3.94 -3.83 -19.07
CA ARG A 156 3.87 -2.42 -18.69
C ARG A 156 4.38 -1.53 -19.83
N SER A 157 3.56 -0.56 -20.22
CA SER A 157 4.01 0.57 -21.06
C SER A 157 4.36 1.77 -20.18
N THR A 158 3.40 2.17 -19.35
CA THR A 158 3.54 3.14 -18.26
C THR A 158 2.80 2.62 -17.04
N ASP A 159 2.75 3.36 -15.93
CA ASP A 159 1.90 3.00 -14.78
C ASP A 159 0.40 3.13 -15.06
N LEU A 160 -0.01 3.71 -16.21
CA LEU A 160 -1.40 3.91 -16.59
C LEU A 160 -1.81 3.11 -17.84
N TYR A 161 -0.86 2.50 -18.56
CA TYR A 161 -1.15 1.81 -19.82
C TYR A 161 -0.34 0.53 -19.99
N ASN A 162 -0.97 -0.46 -20.63
CA ASN A 162 -0.36 -1.73 -21.02
C ASN A 162 0.00 -1.75 -22.49
N ASN A 163 1.17 -2.32 -22.81
CA ASN A 163 1.43 -2.88 -24.13
C ASN A 163 0.70 -4.22 -24.24
N ARG A 164 -0.11 -4.37 -25.29
CA ARG A 164 -0.89 -5.59 -25.54
C ARG A 164 -0.21 -6.39 -26.64
N GLY A 165 0.18 -7.63 -26.34
CA GLY A 165 0.73 -8.56 -27.32
C GLY A 165 -0.30 -9.00 -28.37
N GLN A 166 0.15 -9.80 -29.33
CA GLN A 166 -0.74 -10.45 -30.29
C GLN A 166 -1.53 -11.57 -29.61
N TRP A 167 -2.77 -11.79 -30.08
CA TRP A 167 -3.57 -12.94 -29.70
C TRP A 167 -2.99 -14.20 -30.33
N LEU A 168 -2.69 -15.19 -29.50
CA LEU A 168 -2.08 -16.45 -29.90
C LEU A 168 -2.93 -17.62 -29.39
N ASP A 169 -3.00 -18.70 -30.17
CA ASP A 169 -3.68 -19.94 -29.79
C ASP A 169 -3.04 -20.52 -28.52
N VAL A 170 -3.84 -20.66 -27.46
CA VAL A 170 -3.35 -21.11 -26.14
C VAL A 170 -2.88 -22.56 -26.13
N THR A 171 -3.36 -23.38 -27.08
CA THR A 171 -2.97 -24.80 -27.20
C THR A 171 -1.58 -24.97 -27.82
N LYS A 172 -1.11 -23.95 -28.56
CA LYS A 172 0.15 -23.98 -29.31
C LYS A 172 1.22 -23.07 -28.71
N THR A 173 0.86 -22.26 -27.72
CA THR A 173 1.70 -21.15 -27.25
C THR A 173 2.05 -21.29 -25.78
N LYS A 174 3.33 -21.08 -25.47
CA LYS A 174 3.80 -20.86 -24.11
C LYS A 174 4.09 -19.38 -23.89
N PHE A 175 3.45 -18.78 -22.88
CA PHE A 175 3.56 -17.37 -22.56
C PHE A 175 4.71 -17.13 -21.55
N PHE A 176 5.70 -16.33 -21.94
CA PHE A 176 6.87 -15.97 -21.12
C PHE A 176 6.72 -14.57 -20.51
N CYS A 177 5.57 -14.29 -19.93
CA CYS A 177 5.24 -13.04 -19.26
C CYS A 177 4.45 -13.32 -17.98
N ASP A 178 4.51 -12.38 -17.05
CA ASP A 178 3.83 -12.52 -15.75
C ASP A 178 2.32 -12.39 -15.88
N VAL A 179 1.83 -11.54 -16.78
CA VAL A 179 0.39 -11.27 -16.95
C VAL A 179 -0.07 -11.74 -18.32
N VAL A 180 -1.04 -12.65 -18.34
CA VAL A 180 -1.63 -13.21 -19.57
C VAL A 180 -3.13 -12.92 -19.57
N GLU A 181 -3.59 -12.25 -20.61
CA GLU A 181 -5.01 -12.09 -20.87
C GLU A 181 -5.48 -13.20 -21.80
N THR A 182 -6.65 -13.77 -21.52
CA THR A 182 -7.27 -14.84 -22.29
C THR A 182 -8.68 -14.44 -22.71
N LEU A 183 -9.07 -14.84 -23.93
CA LEU A 183 -10.38 -14.62 -24.51
C LEU A 183 -10.84 -15.94 -25.16
N CYS A 184 -12.05 -16.38 -24.86
CA CYS A 184 -12.62 -17.61 -25.40
C CYS A 184 -13.87 -17.33 -26.23
N THR A 185 -13.98 -18.02 -27.36
CA THR A 185 -15.10 -17.99 -28.29
C THR A 185 -15.84 -19.31 -28.31
N ASP A 186 -17.16 -19.25 -28.51
CA ASP A 186 -17.99 -20.43 -28.77
C ASP A 186 -17.82 -20.96 -30.20
N ALA A 187 -18.48 -22.08 -30.51
CA ALA A 187 -18.48 -22.67 -31.86
C ALA A 187 -19.02 -21.75 -32.97
N ASN A 188 -19.78 -20.71 -32.62
CA ASN A 188 -20.30 -19.72 -33.56
C ASN A 188 -19.34 -18.53 -33.74
N GLY A 189 -18.21 -18.51 -33.04
CA GLY A 189 -17.23 -17.44 -33.07
C GLY A 189 -17.59 -16.24 -32.20
N LYS A 190 -18.55 -16.36 -31.28
CA LYS A 190 -18.91 -15.29 -30.34
C LYS A 190 -18.00 -15.33 -29.12
N ASP A 191 -17.47 -14.19 -28.70
CA ASP A 191 -16.75 -14.06 -27.43
C ASP A 191 -17.69 -14.35 -26.25
N VAL A 192 -17.34 -15.32 -25.42
CA VAL A 192 -18.17 -15.77 -24.29
C VAL A 192 -17.49 -15.65 -22.93
N TYR A 193 -16.16 -15.52 -22.90
CA TYR A 193 -15.41 -15.48 -21.66
C TYR A 193 -14.08 -14.76 -21.82
N GLN A 194 -13.71 -13.96 -20.82
CA GLN A 194 -12.44 -13.25 -20.79
C GLN A 194 -11.90 -13.23 -19.37
N MET A 195 -10.60 -13.50 -19.23
CA MET A 195 -9.93 -13.52 -17.93
C MET A 195 -8.48 -13.08 -18.06
N VAL A 196 -8.00 -12.35 -17.07
CA VAL A 196 -6.58 -12.02 -16.88
C VAL A 196 -6.00 -12.96 -15.83
N HIS A 197 -4.79 -13.44 -16.06
CA HIS A 197 -4.06 -14.35 -15.19
C HIS A 197 -2.74 -13.71 -14.79
N ALA A 198 -2.26 -14.03 -13.58
CA ALA A 198 -0.93 -13.66 -13.11
C ALA A 198 -0.11 -14.92 -12.79
N GLN A 199 1.21 -14.86 -13.02
CA GLN A 199 2.19 -15.87 -12.69
C GLN A 199 3.58 -15.24 -12.52
N ILE A 200 4.53 -15.97 -11.96
CA ILE A 200 5.92 -15.53 -11.91
C ILE A 200 6.77 -16.25 -12.96
N ILE A 201 7.29 -15.50 -13.94
CA ILE A 201 8.29 -15.99 -14.89
C ILE A 201 9.68 -15.57 -14.42
N GLU A 202 10.50 -16.54 -13.99
CA GLU A 202 11.84 -16.26 -13.49
C GLU A 202 12.71 -15.52 -14.52
N LYS A 203 13.17 -14.33 -14.13
CA LYS A 203 14.05 -13.48 -14.92
C LYS A 203 15.51 -13.86 -14.64
N LYS A 204 16.26 -14.13 -15.71
CA LYS A 204 17.71 -14.37 -15.62
C LYS A 204 18.40 -13.16 -14.97
N GLU A 205 19.38 -13.42 -14.11
CA GLU A 205 20.15 -12.32 -13.52
C GLU A 205 20.98 -11.61 -14.59
N PRO A 206 21.02 -10.26 -14.57
CA PRO A 206 22.00 -9.51 -15.34
C PRO A 206 23.42 -9.94 -14.91
N GLU A 207 24.33 -10.06 -15.87
CA GLU A 207 25.69 -10.57 -15.60
C GLU A 207 26.46 -9.73 -14.59
N SER A 208 26.16 -8.42 -14.50
CA SER A 208 26.72 -7.50 -13.52
C SER A 208 26.38 -7.86 -12.06
N HIS A 209 25.28 -8.58 -11.82
CA HIS A 209 24.86 -8.98 -10.47
C HIS A 209 25.38 -10.36 -10.07
N LYS A 210 25.73 -11.25 -11.02
CA LYS A 210 26.24 -12.60 -10.75
C LYS A 210 27.48 -12.61 -9.83
N ASN A 211 28.32 -11.58 -9.91
CA ASN A 211 29.51 -11.45 -9.05
C ASN A 211 29.17 -10.99 -7.63
N LYS A 212 28.09 -10.22 -7.45
CA LYS A 212 27.58 -9.79 -6.12
C LYS A 212 26.86 -10.92 -5.39
N THR A 213 26.13 -11.77 -6.10
CA THR A 213 25.42 -12.95 -5.53
C THR A 213 26.39 -14.02 -5.05
N LYS A 214 27.49 -14.28 -5.77
CA LYS A 214 28.51 -15.27 -5.37
C LYS A 214 29.25 -14.94 -4.06
N GLN A 215 29.37 -13.66 -3.72
CA GLN A 215 30.02 -13.20 -2.48
C GLN A 215 29.11 -13.24 -1.24
N LYS A 216 27.81 -13.51 -1.40
CA LYS A 216 26.76 -13.20 -0.41
C LYS A 216 25.97 -14.41 0.10
N ASN A 217 26.57 -15.61 0.10
CA ASN A 217 25.91 -16.85 0.52
C ASN A 217 25.79 -17.07 2.04
N GLN A 218 25.90 -16.03 2.86
CA GLN A 218 25.66 -16.15 4.30
C GLN A 218 24.65 -15.11 4.79
N GLY A 219 23.46 -15.57 5.21
CA GLY A 219 22.62 -14.87 6.18
C GLY A 219 21.46 -13.99 5.67
N TYR A 220 21.10 -14.02 4.38
CA TYR A 220 19.98 -13.22 3.89
C TYR A 220 18.62 -13.90 4.10
N TYR A 221 17.68 -13.16 4.68
CA TYR A 221 16.29 -13.54 4.86
C TYR A 221 15.46 -13.13 3.65
N ASN A 222 14.46 -13.93 3.30
CA ASN A 222 13.40 -13.47 2.41
C ASN A 222 12.46 -12.55 3.21
N ILE A 223 12.08 -11.42 2.65
CA ILE A 223 11.24 -10.43 3.31
C ILE A 223 9.98 -10.24 2.48
N TYR A 224 8.82 -10.39 3.11
CA TYR A 224 7.53 -10.17 2.49
C TYR A 224 6.69 -9.23 3.33
N VAL A 225 6.22 -8.15 2.74
CA VAL A 225 5.36 -7.17 3.38
C VAL A 225 3.95 -7.31 2.83
N ILE A 226 2.99 -7.55 3.72
CA ILE A 226 1.56 -7.55 3.42
C ILE A 226 0.99 -6.28 4.05
N LEU A 227 0.67 -5.30 3.21
CA LEU A 227 0.08 -4.05 3.69
C LEU A 227 -1.42 -4.04 3.42
N LEU A 228 -2.18 -3.75 4.47
CA LEU A 228 -3.63 -3.55 4.41
C LEU A 228 -3.91 -2.05 4.53
N ASP A 229 -4.49 -1.46 3.48
CA ASP A 229 -4.80 -0.03 3.43
C ASP A 229 -6.02 0.28 4.29
N SER A 230 -6.16 1.53 4.72
CA SER A 230 -7.35 2.02 5.44
C SER A 230 -7.78 1.16 6.64
N ILE A 231 -6.83 0.55 7.35
CA ILE A 231 -7.11 -0.26 8.56
C ILE A 231 -6.40 0.35 9.78
N SER A 232 -7.09 0.40 10.92
CA SER A 232 -6.49 0.77 12.22
C SER A 232 -6.06 -0.43 13.06
N ALA A 233 -5.15 -0.25 14.01
CA ALA A 233 -4.72 -1.33 14.93
C ALA A 233 -5.87 -2.00 15.70
N THR A 234 -6.87 -1.22 16.12
CA THR A 234 -8.05 -1.78 16.78
C THR A 234 -8.93 -2.55 15.79
N GLN A 235 -9.05 -2.04 14.56
CA GLN A 235 -9.77 -2.72 13.48
C GLN A 235 -9.08 -4.02 13.05
N GLY A 236 -7.75 -4.05 12.92
CA GLY A 236 -6.97 -5.27 12.69
C GLY A 236 -7.20 -6.29 13.80
N THR A 237 -7.17 -5.85 15.07
CA THR A 237 -7.47 -6.70 16.23
C THR A 237 -8.86 -7.34 16.15
N ARG A 238 -9.88 -6.61 15.67
CA ARG A 238 -11.23 -7.13 15.47
C ARG A 238 -11.34 -8.04 14.24
N HIS A 239 -10.76 -7.63 13.11
CA HIS A 239 -11.08 -8.18 11.78
C HIS A 239 -10.15 -9.32 11.37
N LEU A 240 -8.98 -9.44 12.00
CA LEU A 240 -7.95 -10.44 11.68
C LEU A 240 -7.59 -11.36 12.86
N PRO A 241 -8.55 -11.82 13.69
CA PRO A 241 -8.22 -12.55 14.92
C PRO A 241 -7.45 -13.85 14.65
N GLN A 242 -7.76 -14.58 13.56
CA GLN A 242 -7.07 -15.83 13.25
C GLN A 242 -5.66 -15.60 12.73
N THR A 243 -5.48 -14.56 11.92
CA THR A 243 -4.18 -14.14 11.39
C THR A 243 -3.26 -13.61 12.50
N LEU A 244 -3.76 -12.72 13.36
CA LEU A 244 -2.99 -12.16 14.47
C LEU A 244 -2.63 -13.24 15.50
N GLN A 245 -3.57 -14.13 15.84
CA GLN A 245 -3.28 -15.26 16.71
C GLN A 245 -2.20 -16.17 16.11
N PHE A 246 -2.23 -16.41 14.79
CA PHE A 246 -1.20 -17.18 14.12
C PHE A 246 0.17 -16.50 14.19
N PHE A 247 0.25 -15.19 13.97
CA PHE A 247 1.49 -14.44 14.12
C PHE A 247 2.07 -14.57 15.52
N GLU A 248 1.28 -14.27 16.55
CA GLU A 248 1.74 -14.27 17.93
C GLU A 248 2.13 -15.67 18.41
N LYS A 249 1.25 -16.67 18.21
CA LYS A 249 1.40 -17.99 18.82
C LYS A 249 2.23 -18.95 17.98
N SER A 250 2.21 -18.79 16.66
CA SER A 250 2.87 -19.73 15.73
C SER A 250 4.14 -19.19 15.10
N MET A 251 4.28 -17.87 14.94
CA MET A 251 5.44 -17.25 14.30
C MET A 251 6.32 -16.44 15.27
N GLU A 252 5.91 -16.34 16.55
CA GLU A 252 6.59 -15.53 17.56
C GLU A 252 6.77 -14.07 17.10
N ALA A 253 5.78 -13.55 16.38
CA ALA A 253 5.80 -12.20 15.85
C ALA A 253 5.80 -11.16 16.98
N VAL A 254 6.42 -10.01 16.71
CA VAL A 254 6.42 -8.85 17.60
C VAL A 254 5.37 -7.87 17.11
N SER A 255 4.42 -7.52 17.99
CA SER A 255 3.44 -6.48 17.71
C SER A 255 3.98 -5.11 18.11
N PHE A 256 3.65 -4.09 17.31
CA PHE A 256 4.02 -2.70 17.54
C PHE A 256 2.76 -1.83 17.63
N PRO A 257 2.03 -1.84 18.77
CA PRO A 257 0.70 -1.24 18.89
C PRO A 257 0.67 0.30 18.84
N HIS A 258 1.84 0.94 18.87
CA HIS A 258 1.96 2.41 18.94
C HIS A 258 2.76 2.99 17.77
N ILE A 259 2.75 2.31 16.63
CA ILE A 259 3.24 2.90 15.38
C ILE A 259 2.19 3.88 14.87
N ASN A 260 2.60 5.14 14.71
CA ASN A 260 1.77 6.18 14.14
C ASN A 260 2.03 6.34 12.65
N LYS A 261 0.96 6.66 11.91
CA LYS A 261 1.06 7.09 10.52
C LYS A 261 1.69 8.49 10.46
N ILE A 262 2.47 8.74 9.42
CA ILE A 262 3.21 10.00 9.21
C ILE A 262 2.35 11.01 8.43
N GLY A 263 1.31 10.55 7.73
CA GLY A 263 0.37 11.46 7.08
C GLY A 263 -1.05 10.96 7.00
N LEU A 264 -1.93 11.82 6.49
CA LEU A 264 -3.37 11.58 6.52
C LEU A 264 -3.80 10.40 5.64
N ASN A 265 -3.30 10.36 4.41
CA ASN A 265 -3.73 9.45 3.36
C ASN A 265 -2.68 8.36 3.07
N SER A 266 -3.00 7.39 2.22
CA SER A 266 -2.11 6.28 1.85
C SER A 266 -0.77 6.75 1.26
N ARG A 267 -0.77 7.79 0.42
CA ARG A 267 0.44 8.31 -0.24
C ARG A 267 1.52 8.86 0.70
N PRO A 268 1.27 9.84 1.59
CA PRO A 268 2.31 10.37 2.46
C PRO A 268 2.95 9.27 3.32
N ASN A 269 2.16 8.28 3.76
CA ASN A 269 2.67 7.11 4.48
C ASN A 269 3.51 6.20 3.58
N GLY A 270 3.02 5.86 2.39
CA GLY A 270 3.77 5.08 1.40
C GLY A 270 5.09 5.75 1.00
N VAL A 271 5.10 7.07 0.83
CA VAL A 271 6.32 7.83 0.50
C VAL A 271 7.33 7.81 1.65
N ALA A 272 6.87 7.96 2.89
CA ALA A 272 7.74 7.83 4.05
C ALA A 272 8.33 6.41 4.16
N LEU A 273 7.52 5.37 3.98
CA LEU A 273 7.95 3.97 4.04
C LEU A 273 8.93 3.60 2.92
N TRP A 274 8.70 4.09 1.70
CA TRP A 274 9.43 3.64 0.52
C TRP A 274 10.63 4.49 0.15
N PHE A 275 10.63 5.77 0.53
CA PHE A 275 11.69 6.72 0.16
C PHE A 275 12.36 7.36 1.39
N GLY A 276 11.81 7.17 2.60
CA GLY A 276 12.31 7.86 3.79
C GLY A 276 12.09 9.38 3.73
N LYS A 277 11.00 9.82 3.08
CA LYS A 277 10.69 11.24 2.84
C LYS A 277 9.33 11.62 3.41
N SER A 278 9.26 12.81 4.00
CA SER A 278 8.01 13.40 4.47
C SER A 278 7.30 14.17 3.35
N MET A 279 5.98 14.05 3.30
CA MET A 279 5.12 14.84 2.39
C MET A 279 4.18 15.79 3.14
N GLU A 280 4.10 15.66 4.46
CA GLU A 280 3.26 16.48 5.32
C GLU A 280 4.12 17.25 6.31
N LYS A 281 3.67 18.45 6.64
CA LYS A 281 4.32 19.33 7.59
C LYS A 281 4.09 18.81 9.00
N VAL A 282 5.16 18.73 9.80
CA VAL A 282 5.03 18.37 11.22
C VAL A 282 4.86 19.65 12.04
N HIS A 283 3.66 19.86 12.56
CA HIS A 283 3.35 20.97 13.43
C HIS A 283 3.91 20.73 14.83
N ARG A 284 4.84 21.60 15.27
CA ARG A 284 5.48 21.48 16.60
C ARG A 284 5.37 22.72 17.45
N LYS A 285 4.56 23.70 17.02
CA LYS A 285 4.30 24.93 17.76
C LYS A 285 3.75 24.68 19.17
N LEU A 286 2.96 23.62 19.35
CA LEU A 286 2.45 23.22 20.67
C LEU A 286 3.58 22.90 21.67
N PHE A 287 4.74 22.46 21.17
CA PHE A 287 5.93 22.17 21.98
C PHE A 287 6.92 23.35 22.03
N GLY A 288 6.53 24.54 21.59
CA GLY A 288 7.44 25.70 21.47
C GLY A 288 8.57 25.50 20.45
N LEU A 289 8.46 24.50 19.56
CA LEU A 289 9.47 24.18 18.56
C LEU A 289 9.05 24.68 17.16
N PRO A 290 10.01 24.99 16.28
CA PRO A 290 9.71 25.32 14.89
C PRO A 290 9.12 24.10 14.18
N ASP A 291 8.18 24.34 13.26
CA ASP A 291 7.62 23.28 12.44
C ASP A 291 8.72 22.62 11.57
N ILE A 292 8.50 21.36 11.19
CA ILE A 292 9.32 20.67 10.18
C ILE A 292 8.57 20.75 8.85
N GLU A 293 9.18 21.39 7.86
CA GLU A 293 8.64 21.44 6.50
C GLU A 293 8.84 20.08 5.80
N PRO A 294 7.92 19.69 4.89
CA PRO A 294 8.01 18.41 4.21
C PRO A 294 9.21 18.35 3.26
N ASP A 295 9.83 17.18 3.15
CA ASP A 295 10.91 16.94 2.17
C ASP A 295 10.41 17.15 0.75
N TRP A 296 9.18 16.68 0.45
CA TRP A 296 8.55 16.81 -0.86
C TRP A 296 7.16 17.40 -0.76
N THR A 297 6.92 18.44 -1.55
CA THR A 297 5.56 18.91 -1.75
C THR A 297 4.78 17.97 -2.68
N PHE A 298 3.45 17.97 -2.56
CA PHE A 298 2.57 17.26 -3.50
C PHE A 298 2.89 17.60 -4.97
N ILE A 299 3.10 18.89 -5.26
CA ILE A 299 3.35 19.37 -6.62
C ILE A 299 4.68 18.86 -7.15
N GLU A 300 5.74 18.94 -6.34
CA GLU A 300 7.07 18.45 -6.70
C GLU A 300 7.03 16.95 -6.99
N PHE A 301 6.45 16.17 -6.07
CA PHE A 301 6.31 14.72 -6.20
C PHE A 301 5.52 14.34 -7.48
N CYS A 302 4.34 14.93 -7.67
CA CYS A 302 3.44 14.50 -8.75
C CYS A 302 3.90 14.92 -10.16
N ARG A 303 4.71 15.98 -10.29
CA ARG A 303 5.16 16.51 -11.60
C ARG A 303 6.41 15.82 -12.15
N ARG A 304 7.06 14.93 -11.39
CA ARG A 304 8.28 14.24 -11.80
C ARG A 304 8.14 12.73 -11.67
N PHE A 305 9.03 12.01 -12.34
CA PHE A 305 9.20 10.58 -12.10
C PHE A 305 10.14 10.38 -10.92
N VAL A 306 9.92 9.33 -10.13
CA VAL A 306 10.70 9.04 -8.91
C VAL A 306 11.82 8.01 -9.11
N ASP A 307 12.12 7.63 -10.36
CA ASP A 307 13.14 6.64 -10.71
C ASP A 307 14.56 6.97 -10.18
N ASN A 308 14.86 8.26 -10.02
CA ASN A 308 16.17 8.74 -9.59
C ASN A 308 16.33 8.78 -8.06
N GLU A 309 15.26 8.50 -7.31
CA GLU A 309 15.31 8.49 -5.85
C GLU A 309 15.87 7.18 -5.31
N THR A 310 16.37 7.24 -4.07
CA THR A 310 16.60 6.04 -3.27
C THR A 310 15.23 5.47 -2.90
N PHE A 311 14.99 4.22 -3.29
CA PHE A 311 13.72 3.54 -3.15
C PHE A 311 13.98 2.18 -2.52
N LEU A 312 13.23 1.83 -1.46
CA LEU A 312 13.44 0.64 -0.64
C LEU A 312 13.65 -0.63 -1.49
N MET A 313 12.75 -0.91 -2.43
CA MET A 313 12.83 -2.11 -3.25
C MET A 313 14.04 -2.06 -4.20
N LYS A 314 14.44 -0.88 -4.68
CA LYS A 314 15.63 -0.72 -5.52
C LYS A 314 16.90 -1.07 -4.75
N GLU A 315 17.01 -0.67 -3.47
CA GLU A 315 18.15 -1.04 -2.62
C GLU A 315 18.24 -2.55 -2.38
N PHE A 316 17.10 -3.23 -2.20
CA PHE A 316 17.05 -4.70 -2.14
C PHE A 316 17.49 -5.33 -3.47
N SER A 317 16.98 -4.83 -4.60
CA SER A 317 17.38 -5.29 -5.93
C SER A 317 18.90 -5.15 -6.15
N GLU A 318 19.46 -3.99 -5.83
CA GLU A 318 20.90 -3.71 -5.94
C GLU A 318 21.76 -4.57 -4.99
N SER A 319 21.17 -5.02 -3.88
CA SER A 319 21.78 -5.94 -2.92
C SER A 319 21.75 -7.42 -3.34
N GLY A 320 21.08 -7.75 -4.45
CA GLY A 320 20.98 -9.10 -5.00
C GLY A 320 19.66 -9.81 -4.70
N TYR A 321 18.66 -9.11 -4.19
CA TYR A 321 17.32 -9.68 -4.01
C TYR A 321 16.54 -9.64 -5.32
N LYS A 322 15.67 -10.64 -5.51
CA LYS A 322 14.56 -10.51 -6.44
C LYS A 322 13.44 -9.71 -5.79
N THR A 323 12.80 -8.84 -6.56
CA THR A 323 11.84 -7.87 -6.02
C THR A 323 10.46 -8.03 -6.64
N LEU A 324 9.42 -7.92 -5.82
CA LEU A 324 8.03 -7.93 -6.23
C LEU A 324 7.28 -6.74 -5.64
N LEU A 325 6.48 -6.07 -6.46
CA LEU A 325 5.49 -5.07 -6.04
C LEU A 325 4.14 -5.43 -6.67
N ALA A 326 3.10 -5.54 -5.86
CA ALA A 326 1.74 -5.73 -6.34
C ALA A 326 0.78 -4.87 -5.52
N GLU A 327 -0.08 -4.13 -6.20
CA GLU A 327 -1.14 -3.33 -5.61
C GLU A 327 -2.46 -3.83 -6.21
N ASP A 328 -3.56 -3.78 -5.46
CA ASP A 328 -4.90 -4.17 -5.94
C ASP A 328 -5.73 -3.00 -6.47
N TRP A 329 -5.12 -1.84 -6.68
CA TRP A 329 -5.76 -0.68 -7.28
C TRP A 329 -4.92 -0.11 -8.42
N MET A 330 -5.53 0.06 -9.60
CA MET A 330 -4.85 0.48 -10.82
C MET A 330 -4.19 1.86 -10.70
N LEU A 331 -4.79 2.80 -9.98
CA LEU A 331 -4.19 4.12 -9.78
C LEU A 331 -3.04 4.07 -8.76
N GLY A 332 -3.02 3.05 -7.90
CA GLY A 332 -1.96 2.79 -6.93
C GLY A 332 -1.63 3.93 -5.98
N THR A 333 -0.73 3.65 -5.06
CA THR A 333 -0.39 4.58 -3.97
C THR A 333 0.30 5.85 -4.49
N LEU A 334 1.20 5.70 -5.47
CA LEU A 334 2.03 6.78 -5.98
C LEU A 334 1.46 7.52 -7.19
N ASN A 335 0.50 6.95 -7.94
CA ASN A 335 0.00 7.58 -9.17
C ASN A 335 -1.33 8.30 -8.98
N TYR A 336 -2.16 7.92 -8.01
CA TYR A 336 -3.38 8.65 -7.70
C TYR A 336 -3.09 10.12 -7.31
N PRO A 337 -4.02 11.07 -7.52
CA PRO A 337 -5.01 11.05 -8.58
C PRO A 337 -4.38 11.29 -9.96
N ASN A 338 -3.29 12.06 -10.04
CA ASN A 338 -2.66 12.49 -11.30
C ASN A 338 -1.14 12.68 -11.15
N CYS A 339 -0.47 11.72 -10.54
CA CYS A 339 0.96 11.76 -10.25
C CYS A 339 1.70 10.77 -11.17
N ARG A 340 2.91 11.12 -11.60
CA ARG A 340 3.62 10.33 -12.63
C ARG A 340 4.11 8.97 -12.14
N GLY A 341 4.40 8.81 -10.85
CA GLY A 341 4.97 7.60 -10.28
C GLY A 341 6.30 7.24 -10.94
N PHE A 342 6.44 5.99 -11.40
CA PHE A 342 7.66 5.51 -12.02
C PHE A 342 7.63 5.62 -13.55
N LYS A 343 8.76 5.97 -14.16
CA LYS A 343 8.93 5.91 -15.62
C LYS A 343 9.25 4.48 -16.04
N LYS A 344 10.25 3.86 -15.41
CA LYS A 344 10.66 2.46 -15.61
C LYS A 344 9.93 1.55 -14.62
N GLN A 345 9.94 0.25 -14.90
CA GLN A 345 9.40 -0.73 -13.96
C GLN A 345 10.24 -0.71 -12.66
N PRO A 346 9.63 -0.55 -11.46
CA PRO A 346 10.37 -0.34 -10.21
C PRO A 346 10.93 -1.62 -9.57
N THR A 347 10.44 -2.79 -9.96
CA THR A 347 10.78 -4.11 -9.39
C THR A 347 10.96 -5.17 -10.48
N ASP A 348 11.56 -6.33 -10.15
CA ASP A 348 11.65 -7.46 -11.08
C ASP A 348 10.25 -7.94 -11.49
N HIS A 349 9.33 -8.03 -10.54
CA HIS A 349 7.95 -8.46 -10.73
C HIS A 349 7.02 -7.32 -10.33
N TYR A 350 6.18 -6.85 -11.25
CA TYR A 350 5.30 -5.72 -11.02
C TYR A 350 3.92 -6.02 -11.58
N MET A 351 2.93 -6.18 -10.70
CA MET A 351 1.59 -6.64 -11.07
C MET A 351 0.71 -5.55 -11.69
N ARG A 352 1.20 -4.32 -11.84
CA ARG A 352 0.42 -3.20 -12.40
C ARG A 352 -0.28 -3.52 -13.73
N PRO A 353 0.31 -4.27 -14.70
CA PRO A 353 -0.41 -4.64 -15.91
C PRO A 353 -1.68 -5.46 -15.68
N PHE A 354 -1.72 -6.26 -14.62
CA PHE A 354 -2.92 -7.00 -14.22
C PHE A 354 -4.03 -6.00 -13.83
N GLN A 355 -3.73 -5.04 -12.96
CA GLN A 355 -4.75 -4.06 -12.52
C GLN A 355 -5.23 -3.12 -13.61
N ILE A 356 -4.32 -2.66 -14.47
CA ILE A 356 -4.72 -1.89 -15.65
C ILE A 356 -5.70 -2.68 -16.51
N ALA A 357 -5.52 -3.99 -16.65
CA ALA A 357 -6.43 -4.81 -17.45
C ALA A 357 -7.82 -4.97 -16.81
N LEU A 358 -7.88 -5.06 -15.47
CA LEU A 358 -9.14 -5.21 -14.74
C LEU A 358 -9.94 -3.91 -14.59
N GLU A 359 -9.27 -2.75 -14.56
CA GLU A 359 -9.93 -1.47 -14.25
C GLU A 359 -9.97 -0.51 -15.45
N LEU A 360 -8.92 -0.44 -16.28
CA LEU A 360 -8.88 0.49 -17.40
C LEU A 360 -9.67 -0.03 -18.61
N ASN A 361 -10.88 0.48 -18.79
CA ASN A 361 -11.74 0.12 -19.91
C ASN A 361 -11.91 -1.41 -20.03
N ALA A 362 -12.11 -2.09 -18.90
CA ALA A 362 -12.39 -3.52 -18.86
C ALA A 362 -13.63 -3.85 -19.69
N THR A 363 -13.59 -4.98 -20.40
CA THR A 363 -14.70 -5.42 -21.23
C THR A 363 -15.84 -5.94 -20.35
N ASN A 364 -17.06 -5.96 -20.91
CA ASN A 364 -18.21 -6.54 -20.20
C ASN A 364 -17.98 -8.01 -19.81
N LEU A 365 -17.25 -8.79 -20.63
CA LEU A 365 -16.93 -10.19 -20.33
C LEU A 365 -15.94 -10.33 -19.17
N LEU A 366 -14.94 -9.45 -19.12
CA LEU A 366 -13.97 -9.44 -18.04
C LEU A 366 -14.62 -9.00 -16.73
N THR A 367 -15.42 -7.94 -16.75
CA THR A 367 -16.21 -7.48 -15.59
C THR A 367 -17.25 -8.52 -15.14
N ALA A 368 -17.85 -9.25 -16.08
CA ALA A 368 -18.75 -10.35 -15.74
C ALA A 368 -18.01 -11.54 -15.10
N THR A 369 -16.73 -11.74 -15.43
CA THR A 369 -15.88 -12.75 -14.83
C THR A 369 -15.40 -12.32 -13.43
N TYR A 370 -14.79 -11.14 -13.33
CA TYR A 370 -14.32 -10.53 -12.08
C TYR A 370 -15.49 -9.88 -11.34
N ASN A 371 -16.33 -10.72 -10.75
CA ASN A 371 -17.52 -10.32 -10.03
C ASN A 371 -17.66 -11.13 -8.74
N TYR A 372 -18.14 -10.51 -7.67
CA TYR A 372 -18.44 -11.21 -6.41
C TYR A 372 -19.44 -12.36 -6.60
N THR A 373 -20.33 -12.30 -7.59
CA THR A 373 -21.24 -13.42 -7.92
C THR A 373 -20.50 -14.68 -8.38
N ASN A 374 -19.25 -14.58 -8.85
CA ASN A 374 -18.41 -15.70 -9.26
C ASN A 374 -17.41 -16.14 -8.18
N CYS A 375 -17.52 -15.61 -6.96
CA CYS A 375 -16.57 -15.84 -5.86
C CYS A 375 -15.14 -15.39 -6.19
N ILE A 376 -14.98 -14.32 -6.98
CA ILE A 376 -13.65 -13.79 -7.35
C ILE A 376 -13.44 -12.44 -6.66
N GLU A 377 -12.31 -12.33 -5.97
CA GLU A 377 -11.83 -11.09 -5.35
C GLU A 377 -10.34 -10.90 -5.63
N GLN A 378 -9.94 -9.66 -5.89
CA GLN A 378 -8.59 -9.37 -6.38
C GLN A 378 -7.49 -9.60 -5.34
N HIS A 379 -7.79 -9.56 -4.03
CA HIS A 379 -6.79 -9.87 -2.99
C HIS A 379 -6.30 -11.31 -3.11
N GLN A 380 -7.15 -12.23 -3.59
CA GLN A 380 -6.77 -13.61 -3.82
C GLN A 380 -5.79 -13.76 -4.99
N ASP A 381 -5.97 -12.97 -6.06
CA ASP A 381 -5.01 -12.91 -7.18
C ASP A 381 -3.65 -12.36 -6.73
N ILE A 382 -3.65 -11.31 -5.90
CA ILE A 382 -2.43 -10.72 -5.33
C ILE A 382 -1.71 -11.72 -4.41
N LEU A 383 -2.43 -12.40 -3.52
CA LEU A 383 -1.88 -13.45 -2.66
C LEU A 383 -1.36 -14.64 -3.48
N GLY A 384 -2.05 -15.00 -4.57
CA GLY A 384 -1.61 -16.01 -5.53
C GLY A 384 -0.30 -15.63 -6.22
N TYR A 385 -0.19 -14.39 -6.70
CA TYR A 385 1.02 -13.86 -7.32
C TYR A 385 2.19 -13.82 -6.34
N LEU A 386 1.96 -13.40 -5.09
CA LEU A 386 2.96 -13.47 -4.02
C LEU A 386 3.34 -14.92 -3.71
N GLN A 387 2.39 -15.85 -3.70
CA GLN A 387 2.66 -17.26 -3.45
C GLN A 387 3.56 -17.87 -4.52
N ASP A 388 3.33 -17.55 -5.79
CA ASP A 388 4.20 -17.97 -6.90
C ASP A 388 5.61 -17.38 -6.74
N PHE A 389 5.72 -16.14 -6.27
CA PHE A 389 7.00 -15.48 -6.01
C PHE A 389 7.76 -16.10 -4.85
N VAL A 390 7.07 -16.47 -3.76
CA VAL A 390 7.66 -17.21 -2.65
C VAL A 390 8.29 -18.52 -3.12
N ASN A 391 7.65 -19.18 -4.10
CA ASN A 391 8.07 -20.48 -4.64
C ASN A 391 9.13 -20.39 -5.74
N SER A 392 9.41 -19.20 -6.27
CA SER A 392 10.37 -19.00 -7.34
C SER A 392 11.76 -18.65 -6.81
N TYR A 393 12.74 -18.62 -7.72
CA TYR A 393 14.10 -18.19 -7.48
C TYR A 393 14.76 -18.96 -6.32
N LYS A 394 14.82 -20.29 -6.43
CA LYS A 394 15.44 -21.14 -5.40
C LYS A 394 16.89 -20.71 -5.14
N GLY A 395 17.19 -20.40 -3.88
CA GLY A 395 18.53 -19.99 -3.44
C GLY A 395 18.85 -18.52 -3.63
N ILE A 396 17.92 -17.70 -4.16
CA ILE A 396 18.09 -16.25 -4.29
C ILE A 396 17.17 -15.57 -3.27
N PRO A 397 17.68 -14.57 -2.51
CA PRO A 397 16.86 -13.84 -1.56
C PRO A 397 15.78 -13.01 -2.27
N LYS A 398 14.63 -12.85 -1.61
CA LYS A 398 13.44 -12.21 -2.17
C LYS A 398 12.92 -11.10 -1.27
N PHE A 399 12.51 -9.99 -1.87
CA PHE A 399 11.80 -8.89 -1.24
C PHE A 399 10.46 -8.70 -1.97
N GLY A 400 9.35 -9.05 -1.34
CA GLY A 400 8.02 -8.87 -1.92
C GLY A 400 7.21 -7.86 -1.12
N TRP A 401 6.50 -6.98 -1.81
CA TRP A 401 5.56 -6.04 -1.21
C TRP A 401 4.22 -6.17 -1.91
N ILE A 402 3.18 -6.50 -1.14
CA ILE A 402 1.80 -6.41 -1.59
C ILE A 402 1.07 -5.32 -0.82
N TRP A 403 0.23 -4.57 -1.53
CA TRP A 403 -0.61 -3.50 -0.97
C TRP A 403 -2.06 -3.78 -1.34
N LEU A 404 -2.89 -4.02 -0.34
CA LEU A 404 -4.30 -4.36 -0.50
C LEU A 404 -5.15 -3.18 -0.05
N SER A 405 -5.57 -2.38 -1.01
CA SER A 405 -6.45 -1.24 -0.87
C SER A 405 -7.93 -1.61 -0.94
N LEU A 406 -8.35 -2.59 -1.73
CA LEU A 406 -9.77 -2.76 -2.05
C LEU A 406 -10.61 -3.32 -0.88
N LEU A 407 -10.04 -4.17 -0.03
CA LEU A 407 -10.78 -4.89 1.02
C LEU A 407 -11.49 -3.97 2.02
N SER A 408 -10.80 -2.93 2.50
CA SER A 408 -11.25 -2.05 3.60
C SER A 408 -11.61 -0.64 3.16
N HIS A 409 -11.25 -0.22 1.94
CA HIS A 409 -11.35 1.18 1.54
C HIS A 409 -12.79 1.72 1.52
N ASN A 410 -13.79 0.88 1.23
CA ASN A 410 -15.18 1.31 1.08
C ASN A 410 -16.13 0.76 2.16
N HIS A 411 -15.65 -0.11 3.05
CA HIS A 411 -16.48 -0.73 4.07
C HIS A 411 -15.65 -1.09 5.30
N GLU A 412 -16.02 -0.55 6.47
CA GLU A 412 -15.31 -0.77 7.75
C GLU A 412 -15.14 -2.28 8.00
N SER A 413 -16.18 -3.07 7.78
CA SER A 413 -16.18 -4.53 8.02
C SER A 413 -15.66 -5.37 6.84
N GLY A 414 -15.07 -4.75 5.81
CA GLY A 414 -14.73 -5.42 4.56
C GLY A 414 -13.61 -6.47 4.64
N ILE A 415 -12.90 -6.57 5.76
CA ILE A 415 -11.78 -7.52 5.95
C ILE A 415 -12.22 -8.82 6.65
N PHE A 416 -13.32 -8.84 7.41
CA PHE A 416 -13.68 -10.00 8.24
C PHE A 416 -13.71 -11.32 7.47
N HIS A 417 -14.31 -11.32 6.27
CA HIS A 417 -14.41 -12.53 5.47
C HIS A 417 -13.06 -13.00 4.92
N ALA A 418 -12.06 -12.11 4.82
CA ALA A 418 -10.74 -12.39 4.24
C ALA A 418 -9.68 -12.86 5.26
N ASP A 419 -9.95 -12.81 6.58
CA ASP A 419 -8.99 -13.23 7.62
C ASP A 419 -8.40 -14.63 7.37
N HIS A 420 -9.27 -15.59 7.00
CA HIS A 420 -8.86 -16.96 6.73
C HIS A 420 -7.90 -17.08 5.52
N ASP A 421 -8.04 -16.21 4.51
CA ASP A 421 -7.17 -16.22 3.33
C ASP A 421 -5.71 -15.87 3.72
N PHE A 422 -5.55 -14.84 4.56
CA PHE A 422 -4.24 -14.43 5.09
C PHE A 422 -3.64 -15.50 5.98
N GLN A 423 -4.42 -16.04 6.92
CA GLN A 423 -3.96 -17.11 7.80
C GLN A 423 -3.52 -18.35 6.99
N HIS A 424 -4.30 -18.77 6.00
CA HIS A 424 -3.95 -19.90 5.13
C HIS A 424 -2.71 -19.64 4.28
N PHE A 425 -2.52 -18.41 3.78
CA PHE A 425 -1.30 -18.03 3.10
C PHE A 425 -0.07 -18.16 4.03
N LEU A 426 -0.15 -17.67 5.26
CA LEU A 426 0.95 -17.75 6.23
C LEU A 426 1.23 -19.19 6.67
N LEU A 427 0.19 -19.98 6.96
CA LEU A 427 0.28 -21.40 7.31
C LEU A 427 1.03 -22.20 6.24
N ARG A 428 0.71 -21.98 4.95
CA ARG A 428 1.36 -22.66 3.82
C ARG A 428 2.85 -22.33 3.68
N ASN A 429 3.28 -21.18 4.20
CA ASN A 429 4.65 -20.69 4.06
C ASN A 429 5.48 -20.75 5.35
N LYS A 430 4.89 -21.09 6.50
CA LYS A 430 5.58 -21.18 7.81
C LYS A 430 6.89 -22.00 7.77
N LYS A 431 6.91 -23.13 7.06
CA LYS A 431 8.05 -24.08 7.03
C LYS A 431 9.11 -23.76 5.97
N LYS A 432 8.84 -22.81 5.07
CA LYS A 432 9.81 -22.43 4.05
C LYS A 432 10.84 -21.49 4.72
N SER A 433 12.13 -21.76 4.48
CA SER A 433 13.36 -20.98 4.78
C SER A 433 13.18 -19.60 5.39
N PRO A 434 14.02 -19.10 6.33
CA PRO A 434 13.59 -18.07 7.25
C PRO A 434 13.05 -16.81 6.53
N HIS A 435 11.76 -16.58 6.75
CA HIS A 435 10.96 -15.53 6.15
C HIS A 435 10.66 -14.49 7.22
N CYS A 436 10.83 -13.21 6.89
CA CYS A 436 10.27 -12.12 7.68
C CYS A 436 8.97 -11.69 7.00
N PHE A 437 7.82 -11.93 7.65
CA PHE A 437 6.55 -11.37 7.23
C PHE A 437 6.26 -10.14 8.08
N VAL A 438 5.98 -9.01 7.42
CA VAL A 438 5.57 -7.78 8.09
C VAL A 438 4.16 -7.47 7.62
N VAL A 439 3.21 -7.41 8.57
CA VAL A 439 1.91 -6.81 8.30
C VAL A 439 1.97 -5.35 8.71
N HIS A 440 1.68 -4.47 7.77
CA HIS A 440 1.66 -3.03 8.01
C HIS A 440 0.25 -2.49 7.75
N GLU A 441 -0.19 -1.63 8.64
CA GLU A 441 -1.52 -1.03 8.64
C GLU A 441 -1.37 0.46 8.39
N ILE A 442 -2.19 1.02 7.49
CA ILE A 442 -2.26 2.48 7.29
C ILE A 442 -3.64 2.95 7.71
N ASN A 443 -3.70 3.59 8.87
CA ASN A 443 -4.96 4.00 9.49
C ASN A 443 -5.74 5.02 8.64
N ALA A 444 -6.98 4.69 8.29
CA ALA A 444 -8.03 5.70 8.17
C ALA A 444 -8.36 6.23 9.59
N ILE A 445 -8.58 7.54 9.71
CA ILE A 445 -8.58 8.28 10.98
C ILE A 445 -9.59 7.73 12.01
N GLN A 446 -9.19 7.68 13.30
CA GLN A 446 -10.10 7.86 14.43
C GLN A 446 -9.50 8.86 15.45
N SER A 447 -10.25 9.93 15.72
CA SER A 447 -10.14 10.94 16.80
C SER A 447 -8.92 11.90 16.84
N PRO A 448 -9.13 13.22 17.01
CA PRO A 448 -8.07 14.25 17.05
C PRO A 448 -7.24 14.29 18.36
N ARG A 449 -7.25 13.24 19.20
CA ARG A 449 -6.65 13.28 20.53
C ARG A 449 -5.32 12.54 20.71
N SER A 450 -4.75 11.98 19.66
CA SER A 450 -3.44 11.31 19.74
C SER A 450 -2.33 12.17 19.12
N CYS A 451 -1.94 13.24 19.82
CA CYS A 451 -0.65 13.91 19.62
C CYS A 451 0.28 13.47 20.76
N CYS A 452 0.99 12.37 20.55
CA CYS A 452 2.24 12.07 21.25
C CYS A 452 3.21 11.64 20.16
N GLY A 453 4.11 12.56 19.79
CA GLY A 453 5.16 12.39 18.79
C GLY A 453 6.50 12.80 19.36
#